data_AF-A0A3R6Y8Z8-F1
#
_entry.id   AF-A0A3R6Y8Z8-F1
#
_cell.length_a   1.000
_cell.length_b   1.000
_cell.length_c   1.000
_cell.angle_alpha   90.00
_cell.angle_beta   90.00
_cell.angle_gamma   90.00
#
_symmetry.space_group_name_H-M   'P 1'
#
loop_
_entity.id
_entity.type
_entity.pdbx_description
1 polymer ?
#
loop_
_entity_poly.entity_id
_entity_poly.type
_entity_poly.pdbx_seq_one_letter_code
_entity_poly.pdbx_strand_id
1 'polypeptide(L)'
;MSIYSFPVLKMTGIIQFIRDSKLSISEEDIKNCDPAAVRRFFEAFFEVILDISKDDLTQPALSGLSALQHPNLHESSVPELAFFRTSKKLLEACGVDDFTWRDIQKPTLKRLRYLLSAIINFSKFKEERKVHFDQYLKTTVPSPSHVHRSLTYFDNLQDNLLRTKQQVEDENVALRRQLEELQYVRQ
;
A
#
# COMPACT_ATOMS: atom_id res chain seq x y z
N MET A 1 19.43 16.25 28.38
CA MET A 1 18.22 15.56 27.90
C MET A 1 17.99 15.99 26.46
N SER A 2 17.70 15.07 25.54
CA SER A 2 17.34 15.42 24.16
C SER A 2 15.99 16.14 24.18
N ILE A 3 15.92 17.34 23.60
CA ILE A 3 14.67 18.12 23.45
C ILE A 3 13.70 17.41 22.49
N TYR A 4 14.22 16.50 21.65
CA TYR A 4 13.48 15.78 20.63
C TYR A 4 13.34 14.30 20.99
N SER A 5 12.21 13.71 20.58
CA SER A 5 11.88 12.27 20.70
C SER A 5 12.79 11.37 19.87
N PHE A 6 13.53 11.92 18.90
CA PHE A 6 14.43 11.22 18.01
C PHE A 6 15.76 11.98 17.82
N PRO A 7 16.86 11.28 17.46
CA PRO A 7 18.15 11.92 17.23
C PRO A 7 18.15 12.73 15.93
N VAL A 8 18.63 13.98 16.00
CA VAL A 8 18.82 14.80 14.80
C VAL A 8 20.17 14.48 14.16
N LEU A 9 20.13 13.87 12.98
CA LEU A 9 21.30 13.37 12.27
C LEU A 9 22.17 14.51 11.71
N LYS A 10 23.49 14.28 11.69
CA LYS A 10 24.42 15.14 10.94
C LYS A 10 24.18 14.96 9.44
N MET A 11 24.56 15.96 8.64
CA MET A 11 24.42 15.90 7.18
C MET A 11 25.03 14.63 6.60
N THR A 12 26.24 14.27 7.04
CA THR A 12 26.93 13.04 6.62
C THR A 12 26.10 11.77 6.83
N GLY A 13 25.39 11.67 7.96
CA GLY A 13 24.52 10.53 8.25
C GLY A 13 23.27 10.49 7.36
N ILE A 14 22.73 11.66 7.01
CA ILE A 14 21.58 11.76 6.09
C ILE A 14 22.01 11.36 4.68
N ILE A 15 23.13 11.89 4.18
CA ILE A 15 23.65 11.57 2.85
C ILE A 15 24.03 10.10 2.73
N GLN A 16 24.64 9.53 3.78
CA GLN A 16 24.95 8.10 3.81
C GLN A 16 23.66 7.27 3.69
N PHE A 17 22.64 7.62 4.47
CA PHE A 17 21.36 6.92 4.41
C PHE A 17 20.66 7.06 3.04
N ILE A 18 20.68 8.24 2.43
CA ILE A 18 20.16 8.49 1.07
C ILE A 18 20.86 7.58 0.06
N ARG A 19 22.18 7.47 0.15
CA ARG A 19 23.00 6.61 -0.71
C ARG A 19 22.67 5.13 -0.51
N ASP A 20 22.57 4.68 0.74
CA ASP A 20 22.24 3.30 1.09
C ASP A 20 20.83 2.92 0.60
N SER A 21 19.92 3.89 0.63
CA SER A 21 18.54 3.77 0.12
C SER A 21 18.44 3.91 -1.40
N LYS A 22 19.57 4.09 -2.11
CA LYS A 22 19.66 4.27 -3.57
C LYS A 22 18.82 5.43 -4.12
N LEU A 23 18.59 6.47 -3.31
CA LEU A 23 17.86 7.66 -3.74
C LEU A 23 18.80 8.58 -4.54
N SER A 24 18.35 9.03 -5.72
CA SER A 24 19.09 9.97 -6.57
C SER A 24 18.97 11.42 -6.06
N ILE A 25 19.54 11.69 -4.88
CA ILE A 25 19.54 13.01 -4.23
C ILE A 25 20.98 13.33 -3.81
N SER A 26 21.48 14.49 -4.22
CA SER A 26 22.85 14.93 -3.92
C SER A 26 22.95 15.66 -2.57
N GLU A 27 24.16 15.81 -2.04
CA GLU A 27 24.37 16.63 -0.83
C GLU A 27 24.08 18.12 -1.10
N GLU A 28 24.37 18.60 -2.31
CA GLU A 28 24.10 19.97 -2.72
C GLU A 28 22.60 20.24 -2.80
N ASP A 29 21.80 19.28 -3.28
CA ASP A 29 20.34 19.39 -3.34
C ASP A 29 19.78 19.63 -1.93
N ILE A 30 20.24 18.88 -0.94
CA ILE A 30 19.81 19.03 0.45
C ILE A 30 20.30 20.36 1.03
N LYS A 31 21.58 20.73 0.81
CA LYS A 31 22.14 22.01 1.30
C LYS A 31 21.38 23.22 0.77
N ASN A 32 21.03 23.18 -0.52
CA ASN A 32 20.27 24.23 -1.20
C ASN A 32 18.77 24.14 -0.91
N CYS A 33 18.32 23.11 -0.21
CA CYS A 33 16.92 22.81 0.04
C CYS A 33 16.11 22.76 -1.26
N ASP A 34 16.67 22.12 -2.29
CA ASP A 34 16.04 21.98 -3.61
C ASP A 34 14.65 21.34 -3.48
N PRO A 35 13.56 22.04 -3.86
CA PRO A 35 12.21 21.55 -3.66
C PRO A 35 11.95 20.20 -4.34
N ALA A 36 12.53 19.96 -5.52
CA ALA A 36 12.32 18.72 -6.25
C ALA A 36 12.99 17.54 -5.54
N ALA A 37 14.22 17.71 -5.04
CA ALA A 37 14.92 16.70 -4.27
C ALA A 37 14.25 16.40 -2.93
N VAL A 38 13.80 17.43 -2.21
CA VAL A 38 13.03 17.25 -0.97
C VAL A 38 11.75 16.47 -1.25
N ARG A 39 11.02 16.84 -2.31
CA ARG A 39 9.80 16.15 -2.71
C ARG A 39 10.07 14.67 -3.06
N ARG A 40 11.12 14.37 -3.83
CA ARG A 40 11.54 12.99 -4.12
C ARG A 40 11.87 12.20 -2.86
N PHE A 41 12.50 12.83 -1.86
CA PHE A 41 12.77 12.17 -0.58
C PHE A 41 11.46 11.77 0.10
N PHE A 42 10.51 12.71 0.26
CA PHE A 42 9.23 12.42 0.89
C PHE A 42 8.44 11.35 0.13
N GLU A 43 8.37 11.44 -1.20
CA GLU A 43 7.69 10.46 -2.05
C GLU A 43 8.26 9.04 -1.88
N ALA A 44 9.59 8.90 -1.84
CA ALA A 44 10.21 7.60 -1.59
C ALA A 44 9.80 7.00 -0.24
N PHE A 45 9.60 7.84 0.79
CA PHE A 45 9.15 7.39 2.10
C PHE A 45 7.64 7.21 2.20
N PHE A 46 6.83 7.82 1.34
CA PHE A 46 5.42 7.46 1.22
C PHE A 46 5.24 6.02 0.75
N GLU A 47 6.01 5.62 -0.26
CA GLU A 47 5.97 4.25 -0.77
C GLU A 47 6.47 3.26 0.30
N VAL A 48 7.64 3.53 0.89
CA VAL A 48 8.24 2.62 1.90
C VAL A 48 7.42 2.55 3.19
N ILE A 49 6.86 3.67 3.67
CA ILE A 49 6.21 3.74 4.97
C ILE A 49 4.69 3.58 4.88
N LEU A 50 4.04 4.24 3.93
CA LEU A 50 2.59 4.31 3.82
C LEU A 50 2.01 3.40 2.73
N ASP A 51 2.85 2.79 1.88
CA ASP A 51 2.43 2.02 0.70
C ASP A 51 1.59 2.89 -0.26
N ILE A 52 1.94 4.18 -0.36
CA ILE A 52 1.30 5.15 -1.24
C ILE A 52 2.28 5.51 -2.36
N SER A 53 1.91 5.19 -3.59
CA SER A 53 2.70 5.53 -4.76
C SER A 53 2.53 7.00 -5.17
N LYS A 54 3.39 7.47 -6.08
CA LYS A 54 3.24 8.78 -6.70
C LYS A 54 1.94 8.90 -7.50
N ASP A 55 1.50 7.82 -8.14
CA ASP A 55 0.27 7.80 -8.91
C ASP A 55 -0.95 7.97 -8.00
N ASP A 56 -0.94 7.29 -6.83
CA ASP A 56 -1.99 7.43 -5.80
C ASP A 56 -2.14 8.87 -5.29
N LEU A 57 -1.04 9.63 -5.25
CA LEU A 57 -1.05 11.04 -4.83
C LEU A 57 -1.59 11.98 -5.90
N THR A 58 -1.46 11.61 -7.18
CA THR A 58 -1.89 12.46 -8.29
C THR A 58 -3.32 12.21 -8.71
N GLN A 59 -3.87 11.02 -8.41
CA GLN A 59 -5.27 10.73 -8.66
C GLN A 59 -6.16 11.36 -7.59
N PRO A 60 -7.06 12.30 -7.95
CA PRO A 60 -8.04 12.82 -7.02
C PRO A 60 -8.92 11.66 -6.55
N ALA A 61 -9.20 11.60 -5.24
CA ALA A 61 -10.21 10.66 -4.75
C ALA A 61 -11.51 10.86 -5.54
N LEU A 62 -12.04 9.78 -6.14
CA LEU A 62 -13.23 9.80 -7.00
C LEU A 62 -14.42 10.54 -6.39
N SER A 63 -14.54 10.50 -5.06
CA SER A 63 -15.56 11.23 -4.29
C SER A 63 -15.43 12.76 -4.39
N GLY A 64 -14.20 13.29 -4.47
CA GLY A 64 -13.93 14.73 -4.54
C GLY A 64 -14.10 15.34 -5.93
N LEU A 65 -14.06 14.53 -7.00
CA LEU A 65 -14.20 15.01 -8.38
C LEU A 65 -15.59 15.63 -8.63
N SER A 66 -16.62 15.07 -8.01
CA SER A 66 -17.99 15.59 -8.10
C SER A 66 -18.17 16.99 -7.47
N ALA A 67 -17.27 17.38 -6.58
CA ALA A 67 -17.29 18.69 -5.92
C ALA A 67 -16.53 19.78 -6.70
N LEU A 68 -15.72 19.40 -7.69
CA LEU A 68 -14.94 20.34 -8.50
C LEU A 68 -15.72 20.73 -9.75
N GLN A 69 -16.24 21.95 -9.81
CA GLN A 69 -16.95 22.47 -10.99
C GLN A 69 -16.05 22.57 -12.24
N HIS A 70 -14.74 22.79 -12.03
CA HIS A 70 -13.74 22.89 -13.09
C HIS A 70 -12.47 22.10 -12.74
N PRO A 71 -12.49 20.76 -12.83
CA PRO A 71 -11.37 19.90 -12.40
C PRO A 71 -10.02 20.25 -13.03
N ASN A 72 -10.02 20.66 -14.31
CA ASN A 72 -8.80 21.00 -15.06
C ASN A 72 -8.03 22.19 -14.47
N LEU A 73 -8.72 23.12 -13.78
CA LEU A 73 -8.05 24.25 -13.11
C LEU A 73 -7.27 23.80 -11.87
N HIS A 74 -7.49 22.56 -11.41
CA HIS A 74 -6.94 22.03 -10.17
C HIS A 74 -5.87 20.96 -10.38
N GLU A 75 -5.43 20.74 -11.63
CA GLU A 75 -4.41 19.73 -11.98
C GLU A 75 -3.11 19.89 -11.18
N SER A 76 -2.71 21.12 -10.84
CA SER A 76 -1.51 21.36 -10.02
C SER A 76 -1.80 21.48 -8.52
N SER A 77 -2.96 21.99 -8.13
CA SER A 77 -3.27 22.29 -6.72
C SER A 77 -3.73 21.07 -5.93
N VAL A 78 -4.47 20.15 -6.55
CA VAL A 78 -4.95 18.93 -5.88
C VAL A 78 -3.78 18.00 -5.52
N PRO A 79 -2.84 17.68 -6.42
CA PRO A 79 -1.67 16.87 -6.06
C PRO A 79 -0.78 17.52 -5.00
N GLU A 80 -0.66 18.85 -5.00
CA GLU A 80 0.12 19.57 -3.99
C GLU A 80 -0.54 19.50 -2.60
N LEU A 81 -1.86 19.65 -2.53
CA LEU A 81 -2.65 19.43 -1.31
C LEU A 81 -2.55 17.98 -0.82
N ALA A 82 -2.59 17.01 -1.72
CA ALA A 82 -2.40 15.60 -1.39
C ALA A 82 -1.01 15.37 -0.80
N PHE A 83 0.04 15.86 -1.48
CA PHE A 83 1.42 15.78 -1.01
C PHE A 83 1.58 16.36 0.40
N PHE A 84 1.05 17.57 0.67
CA PHE A 84 1.14 18.17 2.00
C PHE A 84 0.40 17.36 3.06
N ARG A 85 -0.83 16.91 2.78
CA ARG A 85 -1.64 16.13 3.73
C ARG A 85 -0.95 14.81 4.08
N THR A 86 -0.37 14.14 3.08
CA THR A 86 0.37 12.89 3.27
C THR A 86 1.68 13.14 4.02
N SER A 87 2.41 14.20 3.68
CA SER A 87 3.61 14.64 4.41
C SER A 87 3.32 14.89 5.88
N LYS A 88 2.23 15.60 6.17
CA LYS A 88 1.80 15.89 7.54
C LYS A 88 1.49 14.63 8.33
N LYS A 89 0.67 13.72 7.77
CA LYS A 89 0.37 12.43 8.41
C LYS A 89 1.62 11.59 8.67
N LEU A 90 2.54 11.54 7.71
CA LEU A 90 3.81 10.84 7.87
C LEU A 90 4.60 11.44 9.03
N LEU A 91 4.74 12.77 9.08
CA LEU A 91 5.53 13.46 10.08
C LEU A 91 4.91 13.39 11.49
N GLU A 92 3.59 13.44 11.61
CA GLU A 92 2.88 13.18 12.86
C GLU A 92 3.20 11.76 13.38
N ALA A 93 3.19 10.74 12.50
CA ALA A 93 3.60 9.39 12.87
C ALA A 93 5.10 9.29 13.26
N CYS A 94 5.94 10.18 12.72
CA CYS A 94 7.34 10.31 13.11
C CYS A 94 7.57 11.12 14.39
N GLY A 95 6.51 11.66 15.00
CA GLY A 95 6.57 12.51 16.21
C GLY A 95 6.88 13.98 15.94
N VAL A 96 6.48 14.51 14.78
CA VAL A 96 6.60 15.92 14.39
C VAL A 96 5.21 16.50 14.12
N ASP A 97 4.68 17.23 15.11
CA ASP A 97 3.30 17.76 15.06
C ASP A 97 3.20 19.18 14.50
N ASP A 98 4.34 19.86 14.33
CA ASP A 98 4.45 21.27 13.93
C ASP A 98 4.77 21.46 12.44
N PHE A 99 4.52 20.44 11.59
CA PHE A 99 4.74 20.55 10.15
C PHE A 99 3.75 21.53 9.49
N THR A 100 4.28 22.45 8.69
CA THR A 100 3.52 23.53 8.05
C THR A 100 3.85 23.70 6.58
N TRP A 101 3.01 24.46 5.87
CA TRP A 101 3.22 24.78 4.46
C TRP A 101 4.55 25.50 4.17
N ARG A 102 5.09 26.21 5.18
CA ARG A 102 6.39 26.89 5.07
C ARG A 102 7.53 25.89 4.92
N ASP A 103 7.41 24.71 5.51
CA ASP A 103 8.41 23.65 5.40
C ASP A 103 8.56 23.12 3.96
N ILE A 104 7.52 23.30 3.12
CA ILE A 104 7.54 22.96 1.69
C ILE A 104 7.95 24.16 0.84
N GLN A 105 7.31 25.31 1.05
CA GLN A 105 7.47 26.47 0.16
C GLN A 105 8.77 27.25 0.41
N LYS A 106 9.25 27.25 1.65
CA LYS A 106 10.45 27.99 2.08
C LYS A 106 11.25 27.16 3.10
N PRO A 107 11.72 25.96 2.71
CA PRO A 107 12.49 25.10 3.59
C PRO A 107 13.77 25.82 4.04
N THR A 108 14.11 25.66 5.32
CA THR A 108 15.44 26.04 5.82
C THR A 108 16.24 24.77 6.05
N LEU A 109 17.55 24.82 5.81
CA LEU A 109 18.41 23.64 5.95
C LEU A 109 18.32 23.02 7.35
N LYS A 110 18.23 23.86 8.39
CA LYS A 110 18.08 23.41 9.78
C LYS A 110 16.79 22.61 9.97
N ARG A 111 15.68 23.11 9.43
CA ARG A 111 14.36 22.50 9.56
C ARG A 111 14.25 21.25 8.69
N LEU A 112 14.71 21.30 7.44
CA LEU A 112 14.77 20.14 6.56
C LEU A 112 15.56 19.00 7.21
N ARG A 113 16.76 19.28 7.74
CA ARG A 113 17.57 18.27 8.46
C ARG A 113 16.82 17.61 9.62
N TYR A 114 16.02 18.38 10.35
CA TYR A 114 15.20 17.86 11.44
C TYR A 114 14.10 16.91 10.91
N LEU A 115 13.36 17.32 9.88
CA LEU A 115 12.31 16.50 9.26
C LEU A 115 12.87 15.21 8.66
N LEU A 116 13.98 15.29 7.91
CA LEU A 116 14.64 14.11 7.35
C LEU A 116 15.10 13.15 8.45
N SER A 117 15.64 13.68 9.56
CA SER A 117 16.04 12.83 10.69
C SER A 117 14.87 12.07 11.32
N ALA A 118 13.71 12.72 11.42
CA ALA A 118 12.48 12.10 11.93
C ALA A 118 12.05 10.91 11.06
N ILE A 119 11.97 11.13 9.74
CA ILE A 119 11.56 10.12 8.77
C ILE A 119 12.55 8.96 8.73
N ILE A 120 13.86 9.25 8.73
CA ILE A 120 14.91 8.23 8.73
C ILE A 120 14.82 7.36 9.99
N ASN A 121 14.64 7.99 11.15
CA ASN A 121 14.49 7.28 12.41
C ASN A 121 13.27 6.35 12.39
N PHE A 122 12.12 6.87 11.93
CA PHE A 122 10.90 6.08 11.84
C PHE A 122 11.03 4.92 10.84
N SER A 123 11.68 5.14 9.69
CA SER A 123 11.93 4.10 8.70
C SER A 123 12.76 2.95 9.28
N LYS A 124 13.83 3.26 10.03
CA LYS A 124 14.65 2.25 10.70
C LYS A 124 13.85 1.47 11.74
N PHE A 125 13.06 2.18 12.55
CA PHE A 125 12.17 1.53 13.51
C PHE A 125 11.17 0.60 12.83
N LYS A 126 10.53 1.03 11.73
CA LYS A 126 9.60 0.19 10.95
C LYS A 126 10.30 -1.07 10.44
N GLU A 127 11.51 -0.96 9.92
CA GLU A 127 12.30 -2.09 9.42
C GLU A 127 12.63 -3.09 10.55
N GLU A 128 13.08 -2.61 11.71
CA GLU A 128 13.33 -3.46 12.88
C GLU A 128 12.06 -4.16 13.38
N ARG A 129 10.90 -3.49 13.33
CA ARG A 129 9.61 -4.07 13.73
C ARG A 129 9.07 -5.06 12.69
N LYS A 130 9.35 -4.85 11.40
CA LYS A 130 8.90 -5.72 10.30
C LYS A 130 9.32 -7.17 10.51
N VAL A 131 10.55 -7.41 10.97
CA VAL A 131 11.07 -8.76 11.27
C VAL A 131 10.17 -9.51 12.26
N HIS A 132 9.73 -8.82 13.32
CA HIS A 132 8.81 -9.41 14.30
C HIS A 132 7.41 -9.61 13.72
N PHE A 133 6.92 -8.64 12.94
CA PHE A 133 5.60 -8.72 12.32
C PHE A 133 5.51 -9.87 11.32
N ASP A 134 6.53 -10.07 10.49
CA ASP A 134 6.61 -11.17 9.52
C ASP A 134 6.56 -12.54 10.20
N GLN A 135 7.11 -12.67 11.41
CA GLN A 135 7.01 -13.89 12.21
C GLN A 135 5.57 -14.17 12.66
N TYR A 136 4.85 -13.14 13.11
CA TYR A 136 3.43 -13.26 13.48
C TYR A 136 2.54 -13.51 12.26
N LEU A 137 2.83 -12.89 11.12
CA LEU A 137 2.05 -13.06 9.90
C LEU A 137 2.05 -14.53 9.43
N LYS A 138 3.20 -15.22 9.55
CA LYS A 138 3.33 -16.65 9.23
C LYS A 138 2.47 -17.56 10.11
N THR A 139 2.12 -17.13 11.33
CA THR A 139 1.33 -17.94 12.28
C THR A 139 -0.16 -17.61 12.25
N THR A 140 -0.52 -16.38 11.85
CA THR A 140 -1.92 -15.91 11.85
C THR A 140 -2.56 -15.91 10.47
N VAL A 141 -1.79 -15.75 9.41
CA VAL A 141 -2.30 -15.76 8.03
C VAL A 141 -2.03 -17.13 7.42
N PRO A 142 -3.06 -17.83 6.90
CA PRO A 142 -2.86 -19.09 6.20
C PRO A 142 -1.89 -18.87 5.04
N SER A 143 -0.88 -19.74 4.94
CA SER A 143 0.08 -19.68 3.84
C SER A 143 -0.66 -19.64 2.49
N PRO A 144 -0.20 -18.85 1.50
CA PRO A 144 -0.79 -18.83 0.17
C PRO A 144 -0.92 -20.23 -0.45
N SER A 145 0.03 -21.12 -0.18
CA SER A 145 -0.03 -22.52 -0.61
C SER A 145 -1.16 -23.31 0.06
N HIS A 146 -1.48 -22.99 1.31
CA HIS A 146 -2.59 -23.59 2.05
C HIS A 146 -3.93 -23.12 1.47
N VAL A 147 -4.07 -21.81 1.23
CA VAL A 147 -5.26 -21.24 0.59
C VAL A 147 -5.43 -21.83 -0.82
N HIS A 148 -4.37 -21.87 -1.61
CA HIS A 148 -4.40 -22.44 -2.96
C HIS A 148 -4.81 -23.92 -2.94
N ARG A 149 -4.26 -24.73 -2.02
CA ARG A 149 -4.65 -26.14 -1.86
C ARG A 149 -6.12 -26.30 -1.46
N SER A 150 -6.62 -25.43 -0.58
CA SER A 150 -8.05 -25.43 -0.23
C SER A 150 -8.91 -25.08 -1.43
N LEU A 151 -8.55 -24.07 -2.22
CA LEU A 151 -9.28 -23.70 -3.44
C LEU A 151 -9.29 -24.83 -4.47
N THR A 152 -8.14 -25.45 -4.75
CA THR A 152 -8.09 -26.58 -5.69
C THR A 152 -8.89 -27.78 -5.20
N TYR A 153 -8.90 -28.04 -3.89
CA TYR A 153 -9.76 -29.07 -3.31
C TYR A 153 -11.24 -28.75 -3.52
N PHE A 154 -11.66 -27.49 -3.29
CA PHE A 154 -13.03 -27.04 -3.54
C PHE A 154 -13.43 -27.19 -5.02
N ASP A 155 -12.57 -26.78 -5.96
CA ASP A 155 -12.84 -26.92 -7.40
C ASP A 155 -13.04 -28.40 -7.78
N ASN A 156 -12.16 -29.29 -7.32
CA ASN A 156 -12.30 -30.72 -7.57
C ASN A 156 -13.58 -31.30 -6.97
N LEU A 157 -13.99 -30.84 -5.77
CA LEU A 157 -15.22 -31.29 -5.14
C LEU A 157 -16.45 -30.84 -5.94
N GLN A 158 -16.44 -29.61 -6.45
CA GLN A 158 -17.50 -29.07 -7.30
C GLN A 158 -17.61 -29.84 -8.63
N ASP A 159 -16.49 -30.16 -9.26
CA ASP A 159 -16.46 -30.98 -10.48
C ASP A 159 -17.02 -32.39 -10.23
N ASN A 160 -16.65 -33.02 -9.12
CA ASN A 160 -17.18 -34.33 -8.76
C ASN A 160 -18.68 -34.29 -8.49
N LEU A 161 -19.17 -33.28 -7.76
CA LEU A 161 -20.61 -33.07 -7.53
C LEU A 161 -21.38 -32.92 -8.84
N LEU A 162 -20.83 -32.18 -9.80
CA LEU A 162 -21.45 -32.01 -11.12
C LEU A 162 -21.56 -33.33 -11.87
N ARG A 163 -20.48 -34.12 -11.90
CA ARG A 163 -20.45 -35.45 -12.54
C ARG A 163 -21.46 -36.40 -11.90
N THR A 164 -21.49 -36.47 -10.57
CA THR A 164 -22.45 -37.34 -9.86
C THR A 164 -23.89 -36.89 -10.12
N LYS A 165 -24.17 -35.59 -10.13
CA LYS A 165 -25.51 -35.08 -10.45
C LYS A 165 -25.93 -35.51 -11.86
N GLN A 166 -25.03 -35.42 -12.83
CA GLN A 166 -25.31 -35.81 -14.20
C GLN A 166 -25.56 -37.32 -14.35
N GLN A 167 -24.78 -38.16 -13.66
CA GLN A 167 -25.03 -39.61 -13.61
C GLN A 167 -26.42 -39.94 -13.04
N VAL A 168 -26.80 -39.30 -11.92
CA VAL A 168 -28.12 -39.50 -11.32
C VAL A 168 -29.24 -39.03 -12.25
N GLU A 169 -29.03 -37.95 -13.00
CA GLU A 169 -30.00 -37.46 -13.98
C GLU A 169 -30.17 -38.43 -15.15
N ASP A 170 -29.07 -38.95 -15.70
CA ASP A 170 -29.07 -39.96 -16.77
C ASP A 170 -29.75 -41.27 -16.32
N GLU A 171 -29.45 -41.75 -15.11
CA GLU A 171 -30.09 -42.94 -14.51
C GLU A 171 -31.60 -42.74 -14.33
N ASN A 172 -32.02 -41.56 -13.86
CA ASN A 172 -33.44 -41.24 -13.73
C ASN A 172 -34.16 -41.21 -15.08
N VAL A 173 -33.52 -40.67 -16.12
CA VAL A 173 -34.06 -40.69 -17.49
C VAL A 173 -34.19 -42.13 -18.00
N ALA A 174 -33.19 -42.98 -17.77
CA ALA A 174 -33.23 -44.39 -18.17
C ALA A 174 -34.36 -45.16 -17.45
N LEU A 175 -34.52 -44.98 -16.14
CA LEU A 175 -35.59 -45.60 -15.37
C LEU A 175 -36.98 -45.15 -15.83
N ARG A 176 -37.15 -43.86 -16.17
CA ARG A 176 -38.42 -43.35 -16.72
C ARG A 176 -38.77 -44.03 -18.05
N ARG A 177 -37.80 -44.20 -18.95
CA ARG A 177 -38.01 -44.93 -20.22
C ARG A 177 -38.42 -46.39 -19.98
N GLN A 178 -37.75 -47.08 -19.05
CA GLN A 178 -38.13 -48.46 -18.70
C GLN A 178 -39.54 -48.57 -18.12
N LEU A 179 -39.96 -47.60 -17.30
CA LEU A 179 -41.32 -47.56 -16.78
C LEU A 179 -42.36 -47.35 -17.88
N GLU A 180 -42.08 -46.47 -18.85
CA GLU A 180 -42.94 -46.24 -20.01
C GLU A 180 -43.07 -47.52 -20.87
N GLU A 181 -41.96 -48.21 -21.14
CA GLU A 181 -41.95 -49.48 -21.87
C GLU A 181 -42.77 -50.58 -21.16
N LEU A 182 -42.61 -50.72 -19.84
CA LEU A 182 -43.36 -51.69 -19.03
C LEU A 182 -44.85 -51.36 -18.94
N GLN A 183 -45.23 -50.09 -18.98
CA GLN A 183 -46.63 -49.66 -19.02
C GLN A 183 -47.26 -49.95 -20.39
N TYR A 184 -46.51 -49.79 -21.48
CA TYR A 184 -46.97 -50.11 -22.83
C TYR A 184 -47.21 -51.62 -23.05
N VAL A 185 -46.34 -52.47 -22.50
CA VAL A 185 -46.47 -53.95 -22.61
C VAL A 185 -47.64 -54.52 -21.78
N ARG A 186 -48.18 -53.77 -20.81
CA ARG A 186 -49.33 -54.20 -19.98
C ARG A 186 -50.70 -53.80 -20.54
N GLN A 187 -50.76 -53.00 -21.61
CA GLN A 187 -51.99 -52.68 -22.33
C GLN A 187 -52.23 -53.67 -23.48
#